data_AF-A0A6B7HJK3-F1
#
_entry.id   AF-A0A6B7HJK3-F1
#
_cell.length_a   1.000
_cell.length_b   1.000
_cell.length_c   1.000
_cell.angle_alpha   90.00
_cell.angle_beta   90.00
_cell.angle_gamma   90.00
#
_symmetry.space_group_name_H-M   'P 1'
#
loop_
_entity.id
_entity.type
_entity.pdbx_description
1 polymer ?
#
loop_
_entity_poly.entity_id
_entity_poly.type
_entity_poly.pdbx_seq_one_letter_code
_entity_poly.pdbx_strand_id
1 'polypeptide(L)'
;MGNQSNYTPDFLVQFSSSNCDDFEDFPVPMLIEIKPKKKLAEDWDKLKPKFRAAHRFAADKGWKFKIISETRLYDQYWENINFLKKFRRSHIDAVDQQLLLDTLQKLGQSTINQLPAHLFKDKTNVLKGDSPSLGTSGKANDCL
;
A
#
# COMPACT_ATOMS: atom_id res chain seq x y z
N MET A 1 -38.47 -13.87 -10.99
CA MET A 1 -38.35 -12.61 -10.22
C MET A 1 -36.89 -12.44 -9.84
N GLY A 2 -36.24 -11.36 -10.28
CA GLY A 2 -34.82 -11.12 -10.01
C GLY A 2 -34.65 -10.21 -8.80
N ASN A 3 -33.89 -10.64 -7.79
CA ASN A 3 -33.54 -9.78 -6.67
C ASN A 3 -32.65 -8.63 -7.17
N GLN A 4 -33.11 -7.40 -7.00
CA GLN A 4 -32.27 -6.22 -7.16
C GLN A 4 -31.22 -6.25 -6.05
N SER A 5 -29.98 -6.56 -6.39
CA SER A 5 -28.85 -6.44 -5.47
C SER A 5 -27.95 -5.30 -5.94
N ASN A 6 -27.67 -4.35 -5.06
CA ASN A 6 -26.70 -3.30 -5.32
C ASN A 6 -25.30 -3.91 -5.43
N TYR A 7 -24.63 -3.68 -6.54
CA TYR A 7 -23.23 -4.04 -6.74
C TYR A 7 -22.35 -2.83 -6.44
N THR A 8 -21.51 -2.94 -5.42
CA THR A 8 -20.50 -1.93 -5.07
C THR A 8 -19.13 -2.46 -5.49
N PRO A 9 -18.46 -1.85 -6.48
CA PRO A 9 -17.11 -2.24 -6.87
C PRO A 9 -16.10 -1.84 -5.77
N ASP A 10 -14.95 -2.53 -5.72
CA ASP A 10 -13.88 -2.19 -4.77
C ASP A 10 -13.17 -0.89 -5.16
N PHE A 11 -12.90 -0.69 -6.47
CA PHE A 11 -12.22 0.51 -6.97
C PHE A 11 -12.72 0.96 -8.35
N LEU A 12 -12.70 2.28 -8.56
CA LEU A 12 -12.71 2.92 -9.88
C LEU A 12 -11.41 3.70 -10.03
N VAL A 13 -10.56 3.31 -10.98
CA VAL A 13 -9.25 3.94 -11.22
C VAL A 13 -9.34 4.83 -12.46
N GLN A 14 -9.01 6.11 -12.25
CA GLN A 14 -8.90 7.12 -13.29
C GLN A 14 -7.48 7.69 -13.26
N PHE A 15 -6.94 7.98 -14.44
CA PHE A 15 -5.58 8.50 -14.61
C PHE A 15 -5.66 10.00 -14.92
N SER A 16 -4.89 10.81 -14.19
CA SER A 16 -4.79 12.26 -14.42
C SER A 16 -3.54 12.61 -15.22
N SER A 17 -3.67 13.57 -16.13
CA SER A 17 -2.65 13.94 -17.12
C SER A 17 -1.53 14.85 -16.62
N SER A 18 -1.26 14.92 -15.33
CA SER A 18 -0.55 16.06 -14.74
C SER A 18 0.87 16.32 -15.27
N ASN A 19 1.45 15.44 -16.10
CA ASN A 19 2.75 15.63 -16.75
C ASN A 19 2.87 15.03 -18.17
N CYS A 20 1.78 14.88 -18.94
CA CYS A 20 1.88 14.38 -20.33
C CYS A 20 1.37 15.42 -21.34
N ASP A 21 2.31 16.06 -22.03
CA ASP A 21 2.06 16.93 -23.19
C ASP A 21 1.63 16.13 -24.44
N ASP A 22 1.67 14.79 -24.37
CA ASP A 22 1.26 13.88 -25.44
C ASP A 22 -0.21 13.47 -25.24
N PHE A 23 -1.11 14.15 -25.95
CA PHE A 23 -2.57 14.06 -25.81
C PHE A 23 -3.25 12.82 -26.41
N GLU A 24 -2.53 11.81 -26.89
CA GLU A 24 -3.15 10.81 -27.79
C GLU A 24 -3.49 9.44 -27.15
N ASP A 25 -3.01 9.09 -25.96
CA ASP A 25 -3.33 7.77 -25.36
C ASP A 25 -3.51 7.81 -23.83
N PHE A 26 -4.62 8.37 -23.36
CA PHE A 26 -4.99 8.23 -21.94
C PHE A 26 -5.39 6.79 -21.64
N PRO A 27 -4.82 6.17 -20.58
CA PRO A 27 -5.22 4.84 -20.19
C PRO A 27 -6.70 4.85 -19.78
N VAL A 28 -7.48 4.01 -20.46
CA VAL A 28 -8.93 3.85 -20.22
C VAL A 28 -9.21 3.59 -18.73
N PRO A 29 -10.16 4.30 -18.10
CA PRO A 29 -10.52 4.06 -16.70
C PRO A 29 -10.86 2.60 -16.42
N MET A 30 -10.57 2.15 -15.20
CA MET A 30 -10.72 0.75 -14.83
C MET A 30 -11.68 0.58 -13.65
N LEU A 31 -12.71 -0.24 -13.85
CA LEU A 31 -13.56 -0.76 -12.77
C LEU A 31 -12.93 -2.05 -12.24
N ILE A 32 -12.55 -2.05 -10.97
CA ILE A 32 -11.75 -3.13 -10.38
C ILE A 32 -12.54 -3.81 -9.24
N GLU A 33 -12.54 -5.13 -9.30
CA GLU A 33 -12.94 -6.01 -8.21
C GLU A 33 -11.69 -6.73 -7.66
N ILE A 34 -11.50 -6.76 -6.35
CA ILE A 34 -10.48 -7.57 -5.68
C ILE A 34 -11.12 -8.85 -5.15
N LYS A 35 -10.60 -10.01 -5.60
CA LYS A 35 -11.01 -11.32 -5.08
C LYS A 35 -9.84 -12.29 -5.00
N PRO A 36 -9.65 -12.97 -3.84
CA PRO A 36 -8.63 -14.00 -3.72
C PRO A 36 -8.82 -15.14 -4.71
N LYS A 37 -7.75 -15.72 -5.25
CA LYS A 37 -7.86 -16.84 -6.22
C LYS A 37 -8.65 -18.03 -5.67
N LYS A 38 -8.41 -18.38 -4.41
CA LYS A 38 -9.15 -19.46 -3.73
C LYS A 38 -10.65 -19.19 -3.73
N LYS A 39 -11.07 -17.95 -3.48
CA LYS A 39 -12.49 -17.55 -3.51
C LYS A 39 -13.08 -17.50 -4.92
N LEU A 40 -12.30 -17.11 -5.90
CA LEU A 40 -12.72 -17.18 -7.30
C LEU A 40 -12.98 -18.62 -7.73
N ALA A 41 -12.18 -19.58 -7.27
CA ALA A 41 -12.37 -21.00 -7.56
C ALA A 41 -13.56 -21.61 -6.79
N GLU A 42 -13.68 -21.33 -5.49
CA GLU A 42 -14.75 -21.89 -4.63
C GLU A 42 -16.15 -21.40 -5.00
N ASP A 43 -16.31 -20.12 -5.30
CA ASP A 43 -17.63 -19.46 -5.44
C ASP A 43 -17.90 -18.97 -6.88
N TRP A 44 -17.20 -19.51 -7.89
CA TRP A 44 -17.26 -19.01 -9.26
C TRP A 44 -18.69 -18.86 -9.80
N ASP A 45 -19.53 -19.88 -9.64
CA ASP A 45 -20.88 -19.88 -10.18
C ASP A 45 -21.77 -18.81 -9.54
N LYS A 46 -21.51 -18.45 -8.28
CA LYS A 46 -22.21 -17.36 -7.59
C LYS A 46 -21.69 -15.99 -7.99
N LEU A 47 -20.39 -15.87 -8.27
CA LEU A 47 -19.72 -14.61 -8.58
C LEU A 47 -19.86 -14.21 -10.06
N LYS A 48 -19.85 -15.18 -10.97
CA LYS A 48 -19.89 -14.97 -12.42
C LYS A 48 -21.06 -14.10 -12.89
N PRO A 49 -22.32 -14.26 -12.39
CA PRO A 49 -23.40 -13.37 -12.76
C PRO A 49 -23.14 -11.90 -12.36
N LYS A 50 -22.54 -11.66 -11.19
CA LYS A 50 -22.18 -10.31 -10.71
C LYS A 50 -21.09 -9.69 -11.57
N PHE A 51 -20.04 -10.46 -11.89
CA PHE A 51 -18.96 -9.98 -12.77
C PHE A 51 -19.45 -9.68 -14.19
N ARG A 52 -20.41 -10.46 -14.71
CA ARG A 52 -21.03 -10.17 -16.00
C ARG A 52 -21.80 -8.85 -15.97
N ALA A 53 -22.53 -8.58 -14.90
CA ALA A 53 -23.23 -7.30 -14.71
C ALA A 53 -22.23 -6.13 -14.60
N ALA A 54 -21.19 -6.29 -13.79
CA ALA A 54 -20.13 -5.29 -13.62
C ALA A 54 -19.39 -5.00 -14.94
N HIS A 55 -19.08 -6.04 -15.71
CA HIS A 55 -18.45 -5.90 -17.02
C HIS A 55 -19.34 -5.13 -18.00
N ARG A 56 -20.64 -5.44 -18.05
CA ARG A 56 -21.59 -4.69 -18.90
C ARG A 56 -21.65 -3.22 -18.49
N PHE A 57 -21.82 -2.95 -17.20
CA PHE A 57 -21.83 -1.59 -16.68
C PHE A 57 -20.54 -0.82 -17.01
N ALA A 58 -19.37 -1.45 -16.88
CA ALA A 58 -18.10 -0.83 -17.26
C ALA A 58 -18.04 -0.54 -18.77
N ALA A 59 -18.44 -1.50 -19.61
CA ALA A 59 -18.45 -1.33 -21.05
C ALA A 59 -19.38 -0.18 -21.50
N ASP A 60 -20.58 -0.07 -20.91
CA ASP A 60 -21.54 1.00 -21.19
C ASP A 60 -20.98 2.40 -20.84
N LYS A 61 -19.98 2.46 -19.95
CA LYS A 61 -19.28 3.68 -19.55
C LYS A 61 -17.97 3.91 -20.32
N GLY A 62 -17.59 3.01 -21.22
CA GLY A 62 -16.30 3.03 -21.90
C GLY A 62 -15.12 2.68 -20.99
N TRP A 63 -15.35 1.96 -19.88
CA TRP A 63 -14.32 1.53 -18.93
C TRP A 63 -13.90 0.08 -19.15
N LYS A 64 -12.72 -0.28 -18.65
CA LYS A 64 -12.25 -1.68 -18.59
C LYS A 64 -12.62 -2.30 -17.24
N PHE A 65 -13.30 -3.45 -17.25
CA PHE A 65 -13.52 -4.24 -16.04
C PHE A 65 -12.36 -5.20 -15.78
N LYS A 66 -11.86 -5.27 -14.54
CA LYS A 66 -10.78 -6.18 -14.14
C LYS A 66 -11.06 -6.81 -12.78
N ILE A 67 -10.77 -8.11 -12.68
CA ILE A 67 -10.68 -8.82 -11.41
C ILE A 67 -9.20 -8.93 -11.05
N ILE A 68 -8.81 -8.43 -9.89
CA ILE A 68 -7.46 -8.48 -9.35
C ILE A 68 -7.45 -9.47 -8.18
N SER A 69 -6.40 -10.30 -8.14
CA SER A 69 -6.13 -11.22 -7.05
C SER A 69 -4.73 -10.97 -6.48
N GLU A 70 -4.41 -11.67 -5.40
CA GLU A 70 -3.12 -11.64 -4.72
C GLU A 70 -1.94 -12.03 -5.64
N THR A 71 -2.17 -12.63 -6.81
CA THR A 71 -1.08 -13.06 -7.69
C THR A 71 -0.32 -11.94 -8.38
N ARG A 72 -0.80 -10.69 -8.27
CA ARG A 72 -0.04 -9.52 -8.72
C ARG A 72 0.90 -8.97 -7.64
N LEU A 73 0.78 -9.47 -6.41
CA LEU A 73 1.70 -9.14 -5.33
C LEU A 73 2.94 -10.02 -5.52
N TYR A 74 3.93 -9.51 -6.25
CA TYR A 74 5.26 -10.13 -6.29
C TYR A 74 5.85 -10.18 -4.87
N ASP A 75 6.72 -11.16 -4.61
CA ASP A 75 7.32 -11.38 -3.29
C ASP A 75 7.86 -10.08 -2.66
N GLN A 76 8.57 -9.26 -3.45
CA GLN A 76 9.10 -7.98 -2.98
C GLN A 76 8.02 -7.00 -2.51
N TYR A 77 6.86 -6.93 -3.19
CA TYR A 77 5.76 -6.07 -2.72
C TYR A 77 5.14 -6.61 -1.44
N TRP A 78 5.02 -7.93 -1.32
CA TRP A 78 4.50 -8.55 -0.12
C TRP A 78 5.41 -8.30 1.09
N GLU A 79 6.71 -8.48 0.91
CA GLU A 79 7.73 -8.16 1.91
C GLU A 79 7.69 -6.68 2.30
N ASN A 80 7.65 -5.77 1.33
CA ASN A 80 7.57 -4.33 1.59
C ASN A 80 6.31 -3.98 2.38
N ILE A 81 5.15 -4.53 1.98
CA ILE A 81 3.89 -4.30 2.70
C ILE A 81 3.98 -4.82 4.13
N ASN A 82 4.53 -6.02 4.35
CA ASN A 82 4.65 -6.60 5.70
C ASN A 82 5.66 -5.86 6.57
N PHE A 83 6.74 -5.35 5.98
CA PHE A 83 7.69 -4.49 6.66
C PHE A 83 7.03 -3.16 7.07
N LEU A 84 6.42 -2.44 6.11
CA LEU A 84 5.81 -1.12 6.33
C LEU A 84 4.59 -1.18 7.26
N LYS A 85 3.81 -2.25 7.24
CA LYS A 85 2.65 -2.44 8.13
C LYS A 85 3.00 -2.32 9.61
N LYS A 86 4.23 -2.70 10.00
CA LYS A 86 4.72 -2.59 11.39
C LYS A 86 4.74 -1.14 11.89
N PHE A 87 4.89 -0.18 10.97
CA PHE A 87 4.97 1.25 11.27
C PHE A 87 3.63 1.99 11.09
N ARG A 88 2.56 1.31 10.68
CA ARG A 88 1.26 1.96 10.35
C ARG A 88 0.67 2.78 11.51
N ARG A 89 1.00 2.43 12.76
CA ARG A 89 0.51 3.10 13.98
C ARG A 89 1.64 3.79 14.75
N SER A 90 2.82 3.91 14.15
CA SER A 90 3.93 4.63 14.76
C SER A 90 3.58 6.10 14.88
N HIS A 91 3.83 6.66 16.06
CA HIS A 91 3.80 8.10 16.23
C HIS A 91 5.00 8.70 15.51
N ILE A 92 4.76 9.70 14.66
CA ILE A 92 5.81 10.49 14.00
C ILE A 92 5.63 11.90 14.53
N ASP A 93 6.67 12.45 15.14
CA ASP A 93 6.64 13.83 15.61
C ASP A 93 6.59 14.79 14.42
N ALA A 94 5.77 15.84 14.53
CA ALA A 94 5.56 16.79 13.44
C ALA A 94 6.86 17.57 13.10
N VAL A 95 7.73 17.81 14.09
CA VAL A 95 9.02 18.46 13.91
C VAL A 95 9.95 17.56 13.10
N ASP A 96 10.03 16.27 13.45
CA ASP A 96 10.84 15.31 12.73
C ASP A 96 10.35 15.11 11.29
N GLN A 97 9.03 15.08 11.08
CA GLN A 97 8.42 14.99 9.75
C GLN A 97 8.79 16.21 8.89
N GLN A 98 8.70 17.42 9.44
CA GLN A 98 9.04 18.63 8.69
C GLN A 98 10.53 18.68 8.36
N LEU A 99 11.40 18.35 9.32
CA LEU A 99 12.84 18.28 9.11
C LEU A 99 13.21 17.29 7.99
N LEU A 100 12.55 16.14 7.95
CA LEU A 100 12.74 15.13 6.91
C LEU A 100 12.35 15.68 5.53
N LEU A 101 11.18 16.31 5.42
CA LEU A 101 10.68 16.89 4.17
C LEU A 101 11.57 18.03 3.66
N ASP A 102 11.98 18.94 4.54
CA ASP A 102 12.87 20.06 4.20
C ASP A 102 14.23 19.56 3.71
N THR A 103 14.76 18.51 4.35
CA THR A 103 16.03 17.91 3.98
C THR A 103 15.93 17.22 2.61
N LEU A 104 14.84 16.47 2.37
CA LEU A 104 14.56 15.88 1.07
C LEU A 104 14.47 16.94 -0.03
N GLN A 105 13.76 18.04 0.23
CA GLN A 105 13.63 19.15 -0.71
C GLN A 105 14.97 19.80 -1.03
N LYS A 106 15.85 19.98 -0.03
CA LYS A 106 17.20 20.52 -0.22
C LYS A 106 18.12 19.58 -0.99
N LEU A 107 18.02 18.26 -0.76
CA LEU A 107 18.84 17.26 -1.45
C LEU A 107 18.39 17.04 -2.89
N GLY A 108 17.11 17.27 -3.20
CA GLY A 108 16.50 17.04 -4.52
C GLY A 108 16.35 15.56 -4.85
N GLN A 109 17.46 14.85 -5.00
CA GLN A 109 17.50 13.39 -5.13
C GLN A 109 18.35 12.78 -4.02
N SER A 110 17.77 11.83 -3.28
CA SER A 110 18.47 11.11 -2.23
C SER A 110 18.05 9.65 -2.26
N THR A 111 18.98 8.74 -1.97
CA THR A 111 18.63 7.36 -1.64
C THR A 111 18.09 7.27 -0.21
N ILE A 112 17.36 6.19 0.08
CA ILE A 112 16.83 5.89 1.42
C ILE A 112 17.94 5.90 2.47
N ASN A 113 19.17 5.48 2.13
CA ASN A 113 20.28 5.42 3.08
C ASN A 113 21.01 6.76 3.24
N GLN A 114 21.01 7.62 2.22
CA GLN A 114 21.63 8.94 2.29
C GLN A 114 20.84 9.89 3.19
N LEU A 115 19.51 9.80 3.18
CA LEU A 115 18.67 10.73 3.92
C LEU A 115 18.90 10.67 5.46
N PRO A 116 18.88 9.48 6.11
CA PRO A 116 19.28 9.35 7.51
C PRO A 116 20.73 9.77 7.74
N ALA A 117 21.65 9.43 6.84
CA ALA A 117 23.05 9.83 6.97
C ALA A 117 23.23 11.37 6.91
N HIS A 118 22.32 12.11 6.27
CA HIS A 118 22.33 13.58 6.30
C HIS A 118 21.69 14.15 7.56
N LEU A 119 20.71 13.47 8.14
CA LEU A 119 19.99 13.91 9.35
C LEU A 119 20.73 13.57 10.65
N PHE A 120 21.42 12.44 10.70
CA PHE A 120 21.97 11.85 11.93
C PHE A 120 23.50 11.86 12.00
N LYS A 121 24.15 12.83 11.32
CA LYS A 121 25.62 12.97 11.28
C LYS A 121 26.27 13.33 12.63
N ASP A 122 25.50 13.81 13.60
CA ASP A 122 26.00 14.20 14.93
C ASP A 122 25.54 13.24 16.03
N LYS A 123 26.50 12.82 16.87
CA LYS A 123 26.35 11.80 17.93
C LYS A 123 25.37 12.17 19.06
N THR A 124 24.64 13.28 18.95
CA THR A 124 23.80 13.84 20.02
C THR A 124 22.30 13.88 19.73
N ASN A 125 21.84 13.60 18.50
CA ASN A 125 20.40 13.55 18.19
C ASN A 125 19.88 12.11 18.13
N VAL A 126 19.85 11.46 19.29
CA VAL A 126 19.06 10.24 19.48
C VAL A 126 17.64 10.69 19.83
N LEU A 127 16.75 10.74 18.85
CA LEU A 127 15.33 10.61 19.14
C LEU A 127 15.17 9.30 19.91
N LYS A 128 14.67 9.37 21.15
CA LYS A 128 14.39 8.21 21.98
C LYS A 128 13.41 7.31 21.24
N GLY A 129 13.94 6.35 20.49
CA GLY A 129 13.22 5.18 20.07
C GLY A 129 13.03 4.34 21.30
N ASP A 130 11.88 4.49 21.97
CA ASP A 130 11.42 3.53 22.96
C ASP A 130 11.30 2.17 22.26
N SER A 131 12.38 1.39 22.36
CA SER A 131 12.41 0.00 21.95
C SER A 131 11.55 -0.77 22.94
N PRO A 132 10.68 -1.69 22.50
CA PRO A 132 9.96 -2.54 23.44
C PRO A 132 11.01 -3.38 24.17
N SER A 133 11.10 -3.21 25.48
CA SER A 133 12.05 -3.90 26.35
C SER A 133 11.93 -5.42 26.16
N LEU A 134 12.95 -6.03 25.58
CA LEU A 134 13.12 -7.48 25.64
C LEU A 134 13.53 -7.81 27.08
N GLY A 135 12.59 -8.35 27.87
CA GLY A 135 12.83 -8.74 29.25
C GLY A 135 13.95 -9.77 29.33
N THR A 136 15.07 -9.40 29.94
CA THR A 136 16.12 -10.32 30.36
C THR A 136 15.74 -10.91 31.70
N SER A 137 15.33 -12.18 31.71
CA SER A 137 15.29 -13.00 32.91
C SER A 137 16.72 -13.42 33.25
N GLY A 138 17.36 -12.70 34.16
CA GLY A 138 18.58 -13.14 34.85
C GLY A 138 18.27 -13.54 36.29
N LYS A 139 18.59 -14.79 36.65
CA LYS A 139 19.00 -15.19 38.01
C LYS A 139 20.28 -16.01 37.81
N ALA A 140 21.47 -15.44 38.04
CA ALA A 140 22.12 -15.27 39.34
C ALA A 140 22.52 -16.62 39.95
N ASN A 141 23.77 -17.01 39.67
CA ASN A 141 24.54 -17.96 40.46
C ASN A 141 25.09 -17.20 41.68
N ASP A 142 24.95 -17.76 42.87
CA ASP A 142 25.82 -17.44 44.00
C ASP A 142 26.19 -18.73 44.71
N CYS A 143 27.50 -18.90 44.92
CA CYS A 143 28.12 -19.95 45.70
C CYS A 143 27.92 -19.71 47.21
N LEU A 144 27.62 -20.78 47.94
CA LEU A 144 28.28 -21.18 49.18
C LEU A 144 28.44 -22.70 49.15
#